data_AF-A0A1D8PBV6-F1
#
_entry.id   AF-A0A1D8PBV6-F1
#
_cell.length_a   1.000
_cell.length_b   1.000
_cell.length_c   1.000
_cell.angle_alpha   90.00
_cell.angle_beta   90.00
_cell.angle_gamma   90.00
#
_symmetry.space_group_name_H-M   'P 1'
#
loop_
_entity.id
_entity.type
_entity.pdbx_description
1 polymer ?
#
loop_
_entity_poly.entity_id
_entity_poly.type
_entity_poly.pdbx_seq_one_letter_code
_entity_poly.pdbx_strand_id
1 'polypeptide(L)'
;MKQKELSELTNQELLDKAKKMKSTSFINALFIGVLIGIVIYSIVKNSFGFLTLIPLFLAYKLINNSKNNKLIEEELKARNLK
;
A
#
# COMPACT_ATOMS: atom_id res chain seq x y z
N MET A 1 4.11 7.98 -10.37
CA MET A 1 3.46 8.93 -11.31
C MET A 1 4.24 10.23 -11.30
N LYS A 2 4.20 11.00 -12.39
CA LYS A 2 5.00 12.22 -12.58
C LYS A 2 4.41 13.33 -11.69
N GLN A 3 5.24 13.93 -10.83
CA GLN A 3 4.90 14.91 -9.79
C GLN A 3 4.01 16.10 -10.23
N LYS A 4 3.88 16.33 -11.54
CA LYS A 4 3.06 17.40 -12.13
C LYS A 4 1.54 17.24 -11.96
N GLU A 5 1.00 16.02 -11.87
CA GLU A 5 -0.47 15.85 -11.80
C GLU A 5 -1.09 16.12 -10.42
N LEU A 6 -0.30 16.12 -9.34
CA LEU A 6 -0.85 16.22 -7.98
C LEU A 6 -1.22 17.64 -7.57
N SER A 7 -0.47 18.63 -8.06
CA SER A 7 -0.71 20.05 -7.76
C SER A 7 -1.85 20.65 -8.61
N GLU A 8 -2.23 19.98 -9.71
CA GLU A 8 -3.36 20.36 -10.57
C GLU A 8 -4.72 19.83 -10.06
N LEU A 9 -4.72 18.91 -9.10
CA LEU A 9 -5.95 18.34 -8.53
C LEU A 9 -6.65 19.34 -7.61
N THR A 10 -7.98 19.34 -7.69
CA THR A 10 -8.81 20.13 -6.77
C THR A 10 -8.75 19.57 -5.35
N ASN A 11 -9.06 20.40 -4.35
CA ASN A 11 -9.01 19.99 -2.93
C ASN A 11 -9.89 18.75 -2.64
N GLN A 12 -11.02 18.60 -3.33
CA GLN A 12 -11.88 17.43 -3.21
C GLN A 12 -11.22 16.16 -3.78
N GLU A 13 -10.59 16.23 -4.95
CA GLU A 13 -9.91 15.09 -5.56
C GLU A 13 -8.68 14.64 -4.75
N LEU A 14 -7.98 15.59 -4.12
CA LEU A 14 -6.88 15.34 -3.19
C LEU A 14 -7.35 14.59 -1.94
N LEU A 15 -8.47 15.02 -1.34
CA LEU A 15 -9.10 14.35 -0.21
C LEU A 15 -9.61 12.94 -0.58
N ASP A 16 -10.20 12.77 -1.76
CA ASP A 16 -10.69 11.48 -2.24
C ASP A 16 -9.52 10.49 -2.47
N LYS A 17 -8.41 10.96 -3.07
CA LYS A 17 -7.17 10.18 -3.20
C LYS A 17 -6.60 9.79 -1.84
N ALA A 18 -6.61 10.69 -0.85
CA ALA A 18 -6.13 10.40 0.51
C ALA A 18 -7.01 9.33 1.19
N LYS A 19 -8.33 9.42 1.01
CA LYS A 19 -9.29 8.44 1.54
C LYS A 19 -9.12 7.07 0.89
N LYS A 20 -8.90 7.05 -0.43
CA LYS A 20 -8.51 5.84 -1.18
C LYS A 20 -7.20 5.25 -0.67
N MET A 21 -6.16 6.05 -0.43
CA MET A 21 -4.90 5.57 0.15
C MET A 21 -5.12 4.87 1.49
N LYS A 22 -5.95 5.43 2.36
CA LYS A 22 -6.27 4.84 3.67
C LYS A 22 -6.98 3.49 3.51
N SER A 23 -7.94 3.39 2.59
CA SER A 23 -8.64 2.14 2.26
C SER A 23 -7.70 1.10 1.63
N THR A 24 -6.84 1.51 0.70
CA THR A 24 -5.80 0.65 0.11
C THR A 24 -4.82 0.17 1.19
N SER A 25 -4.46 1.00 2.17
CA SER A 25 -3.60 0.58 3.28
C SER A 25 -4.25 -0.49 4.14
N PHE A 26 -5.57 -0.42 4.38
CA PHE A 26 -6.31 -1.46 5.08
C PHE A 26 -6.36 -2.77 4.30
N ILE A 27 -6.68 -2.70 2.99
CA ILE A 27 -6.66 -3.86 2.10
C ILE A 27 -5.26 -4.50 2.09
N ASN A 28 -4.21 -3.69 1.99
CA ASN A 28 -2.83 -4.16 2.05
C ASN A 28 -2.51 -4.85 3.38
N ALA A 29 -2.95 -4.30 4.51
CA ALA A 29 -2.77 -4.92 5.83
C ALA A 29 -3.52 -6.27 5.94
N LEU A 30 -4.74 -6.36 5.40
CA LEU A 30 -5.49 -7.60 5.33
C LEU A 30 -4.74 -8.66 4.49
N PHE A 31 -4.23 -8.27 3.32
CA PHE A 31 -3.41 -9.14 2.49
C PHE A 31 -2.16 -9.62 3.21
N ILE A 32 -1.45 -8.74 3.93
CA ILE A 32 -0.29 -9.14 4.74
C ILE A 32 -0.69 -10.17 5.80
N GLY A 33 -1.81 -9.97 6.50
CA GLY A 33 -2.31 -10.94 7.49
C GLY A 33 -2.61 -12.31 6.89
N VAL A 34 -3.27 -12.35 5.71
CA VAL A 34 -3.54 -13.60 4.98
C VAL A 34 -2.23 -14.29 4.58
N LEU A 35 -1.23 -13.53 4.12
CA LEU A 35 0.07 -14.08 3.77
C LEU A 35 0.80 -14.69 4.97
N ILE A 36 0.77 -14.03 6.13
CA ILE A 36 1.35 -14.57 7.37
C ILE A 36 0.64 -15.88 7.76
N GLY A 37 -0.70 -15.91 7.66
CA GLY A 37 -1.47 -17.13 7.89
C GLY A 37 -1.07 -18.27 6.97
N ILE A 38 -0.87 -17.97 5.68
CA ILE A 38 -0.38 -18.93 4.69
C ILE A 38 1.02 -19.44 5.07
N VAL A 39 1.94 -18.56 5.48
CA VAL A 39 3.30 -18.96 5.91
C VAL A 39 3.23 -19.91 7.10
N ILE A 40 2.43 -19.59 8.14
CA ILE A 40 2.28 -20.45 9.32
C ILE A 40 1.69 -21.82 8.92
N TYR A 41 0.65 -21.83 8.09
CA TYR A 41 0.06 -23.06 7.57
C TYR A 41 1.09 -23.90 6.78
N SER A 42 1.92 -23.23 5.98
CA SER A 42 2.98 -23.84 5.18
C SER A 42 4.04 -24.52 6.04
N ILE A 43 4.44 -23.89 7.15
CA ILE A 43 5.40 -24.45 8.12
C ILE A 43 4.81 -25.69 8.79
N VAL A 44 3.55 -25.62 9.25
CA VAL A 44 2.86 -26.76 9.87
C VAL A 44 2.71 -27.94 8.91
N LYS A 45 2.47 -27.66 7.62
CA LYS A 45 2.36 -28.69 6.57
C LYS A 45 3.71 -29.09 5.94
N ASN A 46 4.84 -28.51 6.38
CA ASN A 46 6.18 -28.69 5.83
C ASN A 46 6.29 -28.41 4.31
N SER A 47 5.40 -27.58 3.77
CA SER A 47 5.38 -27.17 2.36
C SER A 47 6.28 -25.96 2.15
N PHE A 48 7.60 -26.13 2.28
CA PHE A 48 8.56 -25.07 1.91
C PHE A 48 8.60 -24.95 0.38
N GLY A 49 7.81 -24.02 -0.18
CA GLY A 49 7.70 -23.88 -1.63
C GLY A 49 6.87 -22.69 -2.06
N PHE A 50 6.03 -22.84 -3.09
CA PHE A 50 5.24 -21.78 -3.73
C PHE A 50 4.50 -20.82 -2.75
N LEU A 51 4.09 -21.32 -1.58
CA LEU A 51 3.44 -20.54 -0.52
C LEU A 51 4.35 -19.51 0.18
N THR A 52 5.68 -19.63 0.11
CA THR A 52 6.63 -18.62 0.64
C THR A 52 7.03 -17.58 -0.41
N LEU A 53 7.01 -17.95 -1.70
CA LEU A 53 7.32 -17.05 -2.81
C LEU A 53 6.23 -15.98 -3.02
N ILE A 54 4.95 -16.33 -2.86
CA ILE A 54 3.83 -15.38 -2.99
C ILE A 54 3.92 -14.25 -1.95
N PRO A 55 4.09 -14.52 -0.64
CA PRO A 55 4.33 -13.49 0.37
C PRO A 55 5.52 -12.58 0.06
N LEU A 56 6.64 -13.18 -0.36
CA LEU A 56 7.87 -12.45 -0.66
C LEU A 56 7.69 -11.50 -1.84
N PHE A 57 7.01 -11.94 -2.91
CA PHE A 57 6.66 -11.11 -4.05
C PHE A 57 5.71 -9.97 -3.67
N LEU A 58 4.69 -10.25 -2.85
CA LEU A 58 3.74 -9.23 -2.42
C LEU A 58 4.41 -8.17 -1.53
N ALA A 59 5.28 -8.58 -0.60
CA ALA A 59 6.07 -7.68 0.24
C ALA A 59 6.96 -6.76 -0.61
N TYR A 60 7.67 -7.32 -1.60
CA TYR A 60 8.48 -6.53 -2.54
C TYR A 60 7.64 -5.51 -3.32
N LYS A 61 6.49 -5.94 -3.85
CA LYS A 61 5.56 -5.06 -4.57
C LYS A 61 4.98 -3.95 -3.69
N LEU A 62 4.74 -4.23 -2.41
CA LEU A 62 4.20 -3.27 -1.44
C LEU A 62 5.22 -2.17 -1.12
N ILE A 63 6.46 -2.57 -0.83
CA ILE A 63 7.57 -1.65 -0.53
C ILE A 63 7.81 -0.71 -1.71
N ASN A 64 7.76 -1.22 -2.94
CA ASN A 64 7.97 -0.40 -4.13
C ASN A 64 6.84 0.62 -4.39
N ASN A 65 5.62 0.36 -3.90
CA ASN A 65 4.46 1.26 -4.11
C ASN A 65 4.39 2.45 -3.13
N SER A 66 5.11 2.39 -2.00
CA SER A 66 5.07 3.40 -0.92
C SER A 66 5.54 4.80 -1.35
N LYS A 67 6.38 4.93 -2.39
CA LYS A 67 6.93 6.22 -2.83
C LYS A 67 5.88 7.26 -3.22
N ASN A 68 4.71 6.85 -3.69
CA ASN A 68 3.66 7.80 -4.10
C ASN A 68 2.87 8.39 -2.92
N ASN A 69 2.86 7.72 -1.75
CA ASN A 69 2.07 8.14 -0.59
C ASN A 69 2.64 9.39 0.07
N LYS A 70 3.98 9.51 0.11
CA LYS A 70 4.67 10.65 0.72
C LYS A 70 4.38 11.96 -0.03
N LEU A 71 4.33 11.92 -1.36
CA LEU A 71 4.08 13.10 -2.19
C LEU A 71 2.66 13.66 -2.02
N ILE A 72 1.66 12.81 -1.74
CA ILE A 72 0.29 13.26 -1.47
C ILE A 72 0.19 13.88 -0.07
N GLU A 73 0.86 13.31 0.93
CA GLU A 73 0.91 13.91 2.28
C GLU A 73 1.60 15.27 2.29
N GLU A 74 2.67 15.46 1.51
CA GLU A 74 3.37 16.74 1.40
C GLU A 74 2.49 17.83 0.78
N GLU A 75 1.72 17.53 -0.27
CA GLU A 75 0.76 18.48 -0.87
C GLU A 75 -0.43 18.80 0.04
N LEU A 76 -0.96 17.80 0.77
CA LEU A 76 -2.04 18.03 1.74
C LEU A 76 -1.59 18.95 2.88
N LYS A 77 -0.35 18.78 3.37
CA LYS A 77 0.26 19.68 4.37
C LYS A 77 0.51 21.07 3.80
N ALA A 78 1.05 21.17 2.59
CA ALA A 78 1.31 22.45 1.93
C ALA A 78 0.02 23.30 1.80
N ARG A 79 -1.13 22.65 1.60
CA ARG A 79 -2.45 23.28 1.46
C ARG A 79 -3.24 23.42 2.76
N ASN A 80 -2.66 23.08 3.93
CA ASN A 80 -3.34 23.11 5.23
C ASN A 80 -4.65 22.30 5.28
N LEU A 81 -4.77 21.24 4.47
CA LEU A 81 -5.95 20.37 4.45
C LEU A 81 -5.85 19.25 5.50
N LYS A 82 -4.68 19.11 6.16
CA LYS A 82 -4.43 18.20 7.27
C LYS A 82 -3.16 18.57 8.06
#